data_AF-A0A2M9LLE3-F1
#
_entry.id   AF-A0A2M9LLE3-F1
#
_cell.length_a   1.000
_cell.length_b   1.000
_cell.length_c   1.000
_cell.angle_alpha   90.00
_cell.angle_beta   90.00
_cell.angle_gamma   90.00
#
_symmetry.space_group_name_H-M   'P 1'
#
loop_
_entity.id
_entity.type
_entity.pdbx_description
1 polymer ?
#
loop_
_entity_poly.entity_id
_entity_poly.type
_entity_poly.pdbx_seq_one_letter_code
_entity_poly.pdbx_strand_id
1 'polypeptide(L)'
;MMVGMAGLEGVEQPRPRSSATAARSSSIMDDEQAFKALELFGNPTEGEVRLPSRPESAATARRLTSCVVLRQWALSPQTAEYAVLLVSELVGNAVRHTGARVFGLRMVRRRGWIRVEVRDPSRGLPCLMPVREMDVSGRGLFLVDKLSDRWGVDLLPRGKTTWFEMRISDR
;
A
#
# COMPACT_ATOMS: atom_id res chain seq x y z
N MET A 1 63.71 9.32 -32.18
CA MET A 1 62.36 8.75 -32.34
C MET A 1 61.51 9.22 -31.18
N MET A 2 60.34 9.75 -31.51
CA MET A 2 59.47 10.56 -30.67
C MET A 2 58.28 9.70 -30.24
N VAL A 3 58.05 9.56 -28.94
CA VAL A 3 56.77 9.12 -28.32
C VAL A 3 56.75 9.86 -26.98
N GLY A 4 55.89 10.82 -26.66
CA GLY A 4 54.48 10.95 -26.95
C GLY A 4 53.71 10.74 -25.64
N MET A 5 53.85 11.65 -24.66
CA MET A 5 53.06 11.65 -23.42
C MET A 5 52.25 12.95 -23.31
N ALA A 6 50.98 12.86 -23.67
CA ALA A 6 49.89 13.72 -23.21
C ALA A 6 48.92 12.76 -22.48
N GLY A 7 48.46 12.99 -21.24
CA GLY A 7 47.91 14.23 -20.70
C GLY A 7 46.40 14.18 -20.91
N LEU A 8 45.64 13.69 -19.93
CA LEU A 8 44.21 14.01 -19.73
C LEU A 8 43.87 13.85 -18.25
N GLU A 9 43.70 15.01 -17.61
CA GLU A 9 43.30 15.20 -16.23
C GLU A 9 41.86 14.70 -16.00
N GLY A 10 41.63 14.12 -14.83
CA GLY A 10 40.34 13.64 -14.40
C GLY A 10 39.35 14.79 -14.24
N VAL A 11 38.29 14.78 -15.05
CA VAL A 11 37.11 15.60 -14.83
C VAL A 11 36.28 14.95 -13.72
N GLU A 12 36.42 15.45 -12.51
CA GLU A 12 35.51 15.16 -11.41
C GLU A 12 34.20 15.95 -11.62
N GLN A 13 33.16 15.28 -12.11
CA GLN A 13 31.82 15.88 -12.20
C GLN A 13 31.14 15.86 -10.82
N PRO A 14 30.66 16.99 -10.29
CA PRO A 14 29.87 17.02 -9.07
C PRO A 14 28.47 16.43 -9.33
N ARG A 15 28.15 15.32 -8.65
CA ARG A 15 26.79 14.73 -8.64
C ARG A 15 25.77 15.70 -8.04
N PRO A 16 24.55 15.84 -8.62
CA PRO A 16 23.63 16.89 -8.22
C PRO A 16 22.95 16.58 -6.89
N ARG A 17 22.99 17.55 -5.97
CA ARG A 17 22.09 17.67 -4.82
C ARG A 17 20.67 18.07 -5.31
N SER A 18 19.86 17.13 -5.79
CA SER A 18 18.45 17.43 -6.19
C SER A 18 17.37 16.52 -5.60
N SER A 19 17.74 15.41 -4.93
CA SER A 19 16.80 14.41 -4.42
C SER A 19 15.90 14.94 -3.29
N ALA A 20 16.44 15.76 -2.36
CA ALA A 20 15.71 16.20 -1.19
C ALA A 20 14.53 17.16 -1.50
N THR A 21 14.66 18.01 -2.53
CA THR A 21 13.60 18.92 -2.95
C THR A 21 12.49 18.17 -3.68
N ALA A 22 12.84 17.23 -4.56
CA ALA A 22 11.87 16.39 -5.25
C ALA A 22 11.06 15.52 -4.27
N ALA A 23 11.72 14.92 -3.26
CA ALA A 23 11.09 14.11 -2.24
C ALA A 23 10.13 14.91 -1.34
N ARG A 24 10.47 16.17 -1.02
CA ARG A 24 9.58 17.07 -0.26
C ARG A 24 8.37 17.50 -1.08
N SER A 25 8.55 17.79 -2.36
CA SER A 25 7.43 18.13 -3.24
C SER A 25 6.50 16.94 -3.45
N SER A 26 7.05 15.73 -3.59
CA SER A 26 6.23 14.52 -3.71
C SER A 26 5.44 14.22 -2.44
N SER A 27 6.00 14.44 -1.24
CA SER A 27 5.27 14.21 0.00
C SER A 27 4.13 15.22 0.20
N ILE A 28 4.32 16.49 -0.19
CA ILE A 28 3.26 17.52 -0.13
C ILE A 28 2.10 17.16 -1.08
N MET A 29 2.41 16.75 -2.32
CA MET A 29 1.39 16.34 -3.28
C MET A 29 0.64 15.08 -2.80
N ASP A 30 1.35 14.10 -2.25
CA ASP A 30 0.73 12.90 -1.70
C ASP A 30 -0.18 13.21 -0.50
N ASP A 31 0.22 14.15 0.37
CA ASP A 31 -0.61 14.62 1.47
C ASP A 31 -1.88 15.31 0.93
N GLU A 32 -1.77 16.24 -0.03
CA GLU A 32 -2.93 16.91 -0.64
C GLU A 32 -3.91 15.91 -1.28
N GLN A 33 -3.38 14.92 -2.01
CA GLN A 33 -4.20 13.88 -2.62
C GLN A 33 -4.85 12.95 -1.57
N ALA A 34 -4.19 12.70 -0.44
CA ALA A 34 -4.77 11.94 0.66
C ALA A 34 -5.91 12.70 1.35
N PHE A 35 -5.76 14.01 1.58
CA PHE A 35 -6.85 14.85 2.10
C PHE A 35 -8.05 14.86 1.15
N LYS A 36 -7.83 15.07 -0.15
CA LYS A 36 -8.90 14.97 -1.16
C LYS A 36 -9.59 13.60 -1.15
N ALA A 37 -8.83 12.52 -0.93
CA ALA A 37 -9.42 11.19 -0.84
C ALA A 37 -10.28 11.01 0.42
N LEU A 38 -9.85 11.55 1.57
CA LEU A 38 -10.63 11.55 2.81
C LEU A 38 -11.92 12.35 2.65
N GLU A 39 -11.87 13.52 2.01
CA GLU A 39 -13.07 14.32 1.73
C GLU A 39 -14.03 13.61 0.78
N LEU A 40 -13.52 13.00 -0.30
CA LEU A 40 -14.36 12.42 -1.33
C LEU A 40 -14.98 11.07 -0.91
N PHE A 41 -14.24 10.26 -0.17
CA PHE A 41 -14.64 8.88 0.13
C PHE A 41 -14.92 8.63 1.61
N GLY A 42 -14.47 9.52 2.50
CA GLY A 42 -14.59 9.39 3.95
C GLY A 42 -13.34 8.81 4.62
N ASN A 43 -13.37 8.79 5.94
CA ASN A 43 -12.29 8.25 6.76
C ASN A 43 -12.49 6.74 7.02
N PRO A 44 -11.57 5.85 6.57
CA PRO A 44 -11.72 4.41 6.76
C PRO A 44 -11.59 3.97 8.23
N THR A 45 -11.19 4.87 9.13
CA THR A 45 -11.17 4.60 10.58
C THR A 45 -12.52 4.80 11.27
N GLU A 46 -13.41 5.57 10.65
CA GLU A 46 -14.75 5.88 11.16
C GLU A 46 -15.80 4.92 10.57
N GLY A 47 -15.57 4.44 9.34
CA GLY A 47 -16.53 3.64 8.59
C GLY A 47 -15.90 2.80 7.48
N GLU A 48 -16.70 1.95 6.85
CA GLU A 48 -16.31 1.34 5.57
C GLU A 48 -16.38 2.41 4.48
N VAL A 49 -15.25 2.69 3.85
CA VAL A 49 -15.13 3.60 2.72
C VAL A 49 -15.32 2.83 1.42
N ARG A 50 -16.24 3.28 0.55
CA ARG A 50 -16.58 2.60 -0.70
C ARG A 50 -15.82 3.18 -1.87
N LEU A 51 -15.01 2.37 -2.53
CA LEU A 51 -14.17 2.74 -3.66
C LEU A 51 -14.62 2.02 -4.94
N PRO A 52 -14.62 2.69 -6.10
CA PRO A 52 -14.82 2.02 -7.38
C PRO A 52 -13.80 0.89 -7.56
N SER A 53 -14.21 -0.22 -8.15
CA SER A 53 -13.30 -1.34 -8.42
C SER A 53 -12.55 -1.08 -9.74
N ARG A 54 -11.57 -0.17 -9.69
CA ARG A 54 -10.72 0.18 -10.82
C ARG A 54 -9.26 0.25 -10.40
N PRO A 55 -8.30 0.06 -11.33
CA PRO A 55 -6.87 0.13 -11.00
C PRO A 55 -6.46 1.42 -10.26
N GLU A 56 -7.07 2.56 -10.59
CA GLU A 56 -6.78 3.86 -9.97
C GLU A 56 -7.16 3.88 -8.48
N SER A 57 -8.19 3.12 -8.10
CA SER A 57 -8.64 3.04 -6.71
C SER A 57 -7.65 2.31 -5.79
N ALA A 58 -6.72 1.53 -6.35
CA ALA A 58 -5.59 1.03 -5.58
C ALA A 58 -4.66 2.17 -5.11
N ALA A 59 -4.44 3.20 -5.94
CA ALA A 59 -3.67 4.37 -5.53
C ALA A 59 -4.39 5.17 -4.43
N THR A 60 -5.70 5.33 -4.54
CA THR A 60 -6.52 5.96 -3.49
C THR A 60 -6.45 5.18 -2.18
N ALA A 61 -6.61 3.86 -2.21
CA ALA A 61 -6.53 3.01 -1.01
C ALA A 61 -5.14 3.10 -0.34
N ARG A 62 -4.05 3.09 -1.12
CA ARG A 62 -2.69 3.30 -0.60
C ARG A 62 -2.54 4.64 0.10
N ARG A 63 -3.03 5.73 -0.50
CA ARG A 63 -2.93 7.08 0.07
C ARG A 63 -3.71 7.21 1.37
N LEU A 64 -4.95 6.73 1.39
CA LEU A 64 -5.78 6.69 2.61
C LEU A 64 -5.06 5.90 3.71
N THR A 65 -4.52 4.73 3.38
CA THR A 65 -3.79 3.89 4.34
C THR A 65 -2.55 4.59 4.88
N SER A 66 -1.72 5.16 4.01
CA SER A 66 -0.51 5.90 4.42
C SER A 66 -0.85 7.08 5.33
N CYS A 67 -1.84 7.89 4.94
CA CYS A 67 -2.30 9.04 5.71
C CYS A 67 -2.81 8.62 7.09
N VAL A 68 -3.67 7.60 7.17
CA VAL A 68 -4.19 7.09 8.43
C VAL A 68 -3.05 6.58 9.33
N VAL A 69 -2.16 5.74 8.80
CA VAL A 69 -1.09 5.13 9.62
C VAL A 69 -0.09 6.18 10.11
N LEU A 70 0.34 7.10 9.23
CA LEU A 70 1.36 8.10 9.57
C LEU A 70 0.81 9.31 10.32
N ARG A 71 -0.36 9.81 9.93
CA ARG A 71 -0.88 11.10 10.44
C ARG A 71 -1.90 10.88 11.55
N GLN A 72 -2.87 9.99 11.35
CA GLN A 72 -3.95 9.79 12.32
C GLN A 72 -3.54 8.88 13.48
N TRP A 73 -2.81 7.80 13.19
CA TRP A 73 -2.35 6.85 14.21
C TRP A 73 -0.91 7.13 14.67
N ALA A 74 -0.19 8.03 13.99
CA ALA A 74 1.18 8.42 14.33
C ALA A 74 2.16 7.23 14.47
N LEU A 75 1.97 6.19 13.64
CA LEU A 75 2.81 5.00 13.63
C LEU A 75 4.07 5.20 12.77
N SER A 76 4.99 4.25 12.86
CA SER A 76 6.28 4.36 12.18
C SER A 76 6.15 4.34 10.64
N PRO A 77 7.09 4.98 9.91
CA PRO A 77 7.16 4.87 8.45
C PRO A 77 7.24 3.43 7.94
N GLN A 78 7.95 2.55 8.64
CA GLN A 78 8.05 1.14 8.28
C GLN A 78 6.70 0.42 8.39
N THR A 79 5.92 0.72 9.44
CA THR A 79 4.55 0.20 9.58
C THR A 79 3.65 0.67 8.44
N ALA A 80 3.78 1.94 8.04
CA ALA A 80 3.02 2.48 6.92
C ALA A 80 3.40 1.81 5.59
N GLU A 81 4.69 1.58 5.34
CA GLU A 81 5.18 0.91 4.13
C GLU A 81 4.58 -0.50 3.99
N TYR A 82 4.64 -1.31 5.05
CA TYR A 82 4.05 -2.64 5.04
C TYR A 82 2.52 -2.59 4.90
N ALA A 83 1.83 -1.73 5.66
CA ALA A 83 0.37 -1.62 5.55
C ALA A 83 -0.07 -1.22 4.14
N VAL A 84 0.61 -0.25 3.51
CA VAL A 84 0.33 0.22 2.14
C VAL A 84 0.57 -0.88 1.11
N LEU A 85 1.65 -1.66 1.28
CA LEU A 85 1.93 -2.81 0.43
C LEU A 85 0.82 -3.86 0.53
N LEU A 86 0.46 -4.28 1.76
CA LEU A 86 -0.56 -5.30 1.97
C LEU A 86 -1.95 -4.86 1.50
N VAL A 87 -2.30 -3.59 1.70
CA VAL A 87 -3.52 -3.01 1.12
C VAL A 87 -3.51 -3.08 -0.40
N SER A 88 -2.37 -2.83 -1.04
CA SER A 88 -2.26 -2.91 -2.50
C SER A 88 -2.53 -4.32 -3.02
N GLU A 89 -2.07 -5.33 -2.28
CA GLU A 89 -2.31 -6.72 -2.64
C GLU A 89 -3.78 -7.12 -2.44
N LEU A 90 -4.40 -6.74 -1.32
CA LEU A 90 -5.82 -7.04 -1.08
C LEU A 90 -6.74 -6.31 -2.08
N VAL A 91 -6.50 -5.02 -2.33
CA VAL A 91 -7.27 -4.25 -3.30
C VAL A 91 -7.00 -4.75 -4.72
N GLY A 92 -5.76 -5.09 -5.05
CA GLY A 92 -5.41 -5.69 -6.34
C GLY A 92 -6.17 -6.99 -6.57
N ASN A 93 -6.30 -7.83 -5.54
CA ASN A 93 -7.10 -9.05 -5.63
C ASN A 93 -8.60 -8.74 -5.83
N ALA A 94 -9.14 -7.78 -5.08
CA ALA A 94 -10.53 -7.36 -5.22
C ALA A 94 -10.82 -6.86 -6.65
N VAL A 95 -9.97 -6.00 -7.19
CA VAL A 95 -10.13 -5.42 -8.53
C VAL A 95 -10.00 -6.47 -9.63
N ARG A 96 -9.03 -7.39 -9.53
CA ARG A 96 -8.76 -8.38 -10.59
C ARG A 96 -9.72 -9.56 -10.60
N HIS A 97 -10.20 -10.01 -9.44
CA HIS A 97 -10.82 -11.33 -9.32
C HIS A 97 -12.31 -11.31 -8.97
N THR A 98 -12.87 -10.17 -8.58
CA THR A 98 -14.27 -10.16 -8.08
C THR A 98 -15.29 -9.75 -9.13
N GLY A 99 -14.89 -9.00 -10.16
CA GLY A 99 -15.81 -8.37 -11.12
C GLY A 99 -16.78 -7.36 -10.47
N ALA A 100 -16.59 -7.03 -9.19
CA ALA A 100 -17.44 -6.09 -8.47
C ALA A 100 -17.27 -4.68 -9.02
N ARG A 101 -18.31 -3.84 -8.95
CA ARG A 101 -18.20 -2.41 -9.33
C ARG A 101 -17.56 -1.56 -8.23
N VAL A 102 -17.65 -2.01 -6.98
CA VAL A 102 -17.25 -1.28 -5.78
C VAL A 102 -16.70 -2.28 -4.76
N PHE A 103 -15.66 -1.90 -4.04
CA PHE A 103 -15.17 -2.58 -2.84
C PHE A 103 -15.16 -1.60 -1.66
N GLY A 104 -15.16 -2.14 -0.43
CA GLY A 104 -15.08 -1.40 0.81
C GLY A 104 -13.68 -1.49 1.42
N LEU A 105 -13.17 -0.39 1.98
CA LEU A 105 -11.95 -0.33 2.78
C LEU A 105 -12.31 0.13 4.20
N ARG A 106 -11.87 -0.61 5.22
CA ARG A 106 -12.02 -0.22 6.62
C ARG A 106 -10.71 -0.47 7.37
N MET A 107 -10.38 0.41 8.29
CA MET A 107 -9.15 0.38 9.08
C MET A 107 -9.48 0.51 10.56
N VAL A 108 -8.99 -0.41 11.38
CA VAL A 108 -9.28 -0.43 12.81
C VAL A 108 -7.98 -0.49 13.59
N ARG A 109 -7.79 0.42 14.54
CA ARG A 109 -6.73 0.34 15.54
C ARG A 109 -7.29 -0.16 16.86
N ARG A 110 -6.55 -1.06 17.50
CA ARG A 110 -6.76 -1.52 18.87
C ARG A 110 -5.41 -1.47 19.61
N ARG A 111 -5.42 -1.77 20.91
CA ARG A 111 -4.18 -1.80 21.71
C ARG A 111 -3.24 -2.86 21.14
N GLY A 112 -2.05 -2.44 20.70
CA GLY A 112 -0.99 -3.31 20.19
C GLY A 112 -1.19 -3.87 18.78
N TRP A 113 -2.28 -3.57 18.06
CA TRP A 113 -2.45 -4.01 16.67
C TRP A 113 -3.35 -3.10 15.84
N ILE A 114 -3.14 -3.17 14.52
CA ILE A 114 -4.03 -2.61 13.50
C ILE A 114 -4.62 -3.73 12.65
N ARG A 115 -5.82 -3.52 12.13
CA ARG A 115 -6.48 -4.40 11.17
C ARG A 115 -6.96 -3.58 9.99
N VAL A 116 -6.73 -4.09 8.80
CA VAL A 116 -7.24 -3.51 7.57
C VAL A 116 -8.10 -4.53 6.85
N GLU A 117 -9.27 -4.08 6.42
CA GLU A 117 -10.33 -4.89 5.86
C GLU A 117 -10.67 -4.39 4.47
N VAL A 118 -10.68 -5.32 3.51
CA VAL A 118 -11.16 -5.10 2.15
C VAL A 118 -12.38 -5.97 1.92
N ARG A 119 -13.53 -5.33 1.79
CA ARG A 119 -14.82 -5.99 1.58
C ARG A 119 -15.20 -5.96 0.12
N ASP A 120 -15.65 -7.09 -0.41
CA ASP A 120 -16.16 -7.18 -1.77
C ASP A 120 -17.40 -8.10 -1.84
N PRO A 121 -18.30 -7.91 -2.81
CA PRO A 121 -19.53 -8.70 -2.90
C PRO A 121 -19.31 -10.13 -3.44
N SER A 122 -18.10 -10.50 -3.87
CA SER A 122 -17.83 -11.84 -4.39
C SER A 122 -17.61 -12.85 -3.26
N ARG A 123 -18.15 -14.05 -3.46
CA ARG A 123 -17.93 -15.20 -2.56
C ARG A 123 -16.66 -16.00 -2.89
N GLY A 124 -15.95 -15.65 -3.97
CA GLY A 124 -14.71 -16.32 -4.35
C GLY A 124 -13.63 -16.09 -3.30
N LEU A 125 -13.11 -17.15 -2.71
CA LEU A 125 -12.06 -17.06 -1.71
C LEU A 125 -10.71 -16.75 -2.38
N PRO A 126 -9.84 -15.94 -1.75
CA PRO A 126 -8.45 -15.77 -2.19
C PRO A 126 -7.72 -17.11 -2.04
N CYS A 127 -7.10 -17.59 -3.12
CA CYS A 127 -6.27 -18.80 -3.09
C CYS A 127 -4.80 -18.42 -2.98
N LEU A 128 -4.15 -18.82 -1.88
CA LEU A 128 -2.69 -18.79 -1.79
C LEU A 128 -2.12 -19.71 -2.87
N MET A 129 -1.45 -19.13 -3.87
CA MET A 129 -0.72 -19.91 -4.87
C MET A 129 0.76 -19.96 -4.50
N PRO A 130 1.46 -21.09 -4.73
CA PRO A 130 2.91 -21.16 -4.61
C PRO A 130 3.54 -20.12 -5.55
N VAL A 131 4.40 -19.26 -4.99
CA VAL A 131 5.11 -18.22 -5.74
C VAL A 131 6.54 -18.69 -5.99
N ARG A 132 7.01 -18.60 -7.24
CA ARG A 132 8.43 -18.77 -7.59
C ARG A 132 9.13 -17.42 -7.64
N GLU A 133 10.44 -17.40 -7.44
CA GLU A 133 11.26 -16.19 -7.34
C GLU A 133 11.19 -15.27 -8.58
N MET A 134 10.80 -15.79 -9.75
CA MET A 134 10.64 -15.02 -10.99
C MET A 134 9.19 -14.65 -11.34
N ASP A 135 8.20 -15.07 -10.53
CA ASP A 135 6.80 -14.81 -10.87
C ASP A 135 6.47 -13.33 -10.70
N VAL A 136 6.12 -12.64 -11.78
CA VAL A 136 5.75 -11.20 -11.74
C VAL A 136 4.31 -11.00 -11.23
N SER A 137 3.53 -12.09 -11.13
CA SER A 137 2.14 -12.09 -10.66
C SER A 137 1.90 -13.21 -9.65
N GLY A 138 0.81 -13.15 -8.88
CA GLY A 138 0.47 -14.19 -7.89
C GLY A 138 1.17 -14.04 -6.53
N ARG A 139 2.01 -13.01 -6.33
CA ARG A 139 2.69 -12.75 -5.04
C ARG A 139 1.80 -12.17 -3.96
N GLY A 140 0.60 -11.71 -4.29
CA GLY A 140 -0.15 -10.83 -3.41
C GLY A 140 -0.48 -11.44 -2.05
N LEU A 141 -1.09 -12.63 -2.05
CA LEU A 141 -1.37 -13.32 -0.80
C LEU A 141 -0.11 -13.85 -0.11
N PHE A 142 0.95 -14.16 -0.86
CA PHE A 142 2.23 -14.52 -0.26
C PHE A 142 2.83 -13.36 0.53
N LEU A 143 2.79 -12.13 0.02
CA LEU A 143 3.25 -10.96 0.76
C LEU A 143 2.40 -10.70 2.00
N VAL A 144 1.07 -10.85 1.88
CA VAL A 144 0.16 -10.76 3.03
C VAL A 144 0.51 -11.81 4.08
N ASP A 145 0.71 -13.05 3.69
CA ASP A 145 1.09 -14.14 4.58
C ASP A 145 2.43 -13.91 5.28
N LYS A 146 3.40 -13.31 4.59
CA LYS A 146 4.75 -13.08 5.15
C LYS A 146 4.88 -11.85 6.04
N LEU A 147 4.13 -10.78 5.76
CA LEU A 147 4.32 -9.48 6.41
C LEU A 147 3.23 -9.15 7.44
N SER A 148 2.11 -9.87 7.44
CA SER A 148 1.08 -9.72 8.48
C SER A 148 1.32 -10.69 9.64
N ASP A 149 0.85 -10.34 10.83
CA ASP A 149 0.82 -11.25 11.98
C ASP A 149 -0.34 -12.25 11.85
N ARG A 150 -1.46 -11.80 11.29
CA ARG A 150 -2.63 -12.61 10.98
C ARG A 150 -3.28 -12.08 9.72
N TRP A 151 -3.87 -12.97 8.94
CA TRP A 151 -4.75 -12.59 7.86
C TRP A 151 -5.84 -13.65 7.69
N GLY A 152 -6.90 -13.28 6.99
CA GLY A 152 -8.01 -14.19 6.79
C GLY A 152 -9.11 -13.62 5.93
N VAL A 153 -10.21 -14.37 5.88
CA VAL A 153 -11.40 -14.04 5.12
C VAL A 153 -12.61 -14.36 5.96
N ASP A 154 -13.41 -13.33 6.24
CA ASP A 154 -14.70 -13.47 6.89
C ASP A 154 -15.78 -13.54 5.81
N LEU A 155 -16.47 -14.68 5.70
CA LEU A 155 -17.60 -14.83 4.79
C LEU A 155 -18.81 -14.11 5.36
N LEU A 156 -19.46 -13.30 4.51
CA LEU A 156 -20.65 -12.54 4.85
C LEU A 156 -21.85 -13.04 4.03
N PRO A 157 -23.10 -12.78 4.46
CA PRO A 157 -24.28 -13.11 3.66
C PRO A 157 -24.25 -12.51 2.25
N ARG A 158 -23.60 -11.35 2.09
CA ARG A 158 -23.44 -10.64 0.82
C ARG A 158 -21.97 -10.29 0.55
N GLY A 159 -21.18 -11.32 0.30
CA GLY A 159 -19.78 -11.20 -0.11
C GLY A 159 -18.81 -11.72 0.95
N LYS A 160 -17.66 -11.09 1.03
CA LYS A 160 -16.62 -11.43 2.01
C LYS A 160 -15.84 -10.19 2.43
N THR A 161 -15.15 -10.31 3.55
CA THR A 161 -14.14 -9.36 3.98
C THR A 161 -12.80 -10.08 4.02
N THR A 162 -11.87 -9.71 3.16
CA THR A 162 -10.48 -10.14 3.28
C THR A 162 -9.75 -9.16 4.16
N TRP A 163 -8.95 -9.64 5.11
CA TRP A 163 -8.34 -8.79 6.12
C TRP A 163 -6.94 -9.24 6.49
N PHE A 164 -6.15 -8.30 6.99
CA PHE A 164 -4.89 -8.59 7.66
C PHE A 164 -4.76 -7.77 8.93
N GLU A 165 -3.89 -8.23 9.81
CA GLU A 165 -3.54 -7.58 11.07
C GLU A 165 -2.03 -7.49 11.21
N MET A 166 -1.59 -6.39 11.81
CA MET A 166 -0.20 -6.15 12.14
C MET A 166 -0.09 -5.71 13.59
N ARG A 167 0.84 -6.30 14.33
CA ARG A 167 1.27 -5.79 15.62
C ARG A 167 1.92 -4.42 15.44
N ILE A 168 1.58 -3.53 16.34
CA ILE A 168 2.17 -2.20 16.40
C ILE A 168 2.79 -2.01 17.78
N SER A 169 3.98 -1.44 17.81
CA SER A 169 4.51 -0.91 19.06
C SER A 169 3.84 0.43 19.29
N ASP A 170 3.12 0.57 20.41
CA ASP A 170 2.71 1.90 20.85
C ASP A 170 4.00 2.68 21.20
N ARG A 171 4.08 3.90 20.69
CA ARG A 171 5.23 4.80 20.89
C ARG A 171 5.13 5.50 22.24
#